data_AF-A0A9X7C6I0-F1
#
_entry.id   AF-A0A9X7C6I0-F1
#
_cell.length_a   1.000
_cell.length_b   1.000
_cell.length_c   1.000
_cell.angle_alpha   90.00
_cell.angle_beta   90.00
_cell.angle_gamma   90.00
#
_symmetry.space_group_name_H-M   'P 1'
#
loop_
_entity.id
_entity.type
_entity.pdbx_description
1 polymer ?
#
loop_
_entity_poly.entity_id
_entity_poly.type
_entity_poly.pdbx_seq_one_letter_code
_entity_poly.pdbx_strand_id
1 'polypeptide(L)'
;MKRCTHCKKTKLSSEFHKNRTNPDGLHTWCKYCNLRESRYTFEHTPLVTIVLDDEKVTARACKRCGEVKPLTSFESNGRGGKKARCMPCIREVKKRSKAMKQALEGEEGAA
;
A
#
# COMPACT_ATOMS: atom_id res chain seq x y z
N MET A 1 -19.91 8.36 7.42
CA MET A 1 -20.07 7.21 6.49
C MET A 1 -20.35 7.76 5.09
N LYS A 2 -19.93 7.09 4.02
CA LYS A 2 -20.23 7.46 2.62
C LYS A 2 -20.48 6.20 1.79
N ARG A 3 -21.41 6.27 0.83
CA ARG A 3 -21.67 5.17 -0.12
C ARG A 3 -20.76 5.32 -1.34
N CYS A 4 -20.05 4.25 -1.69
CA CYS A 4 -19.26 4.22 -2.91
C CYS A 4 -20.16 4.07 -4.14
N THR A 5 -20.02 4.93 -5.15
CA THR A 5 -20.87 4.84 -6.36
C THR A 5 -20.53 3.66 -7.26
N HIS A 6 -19.30 3.13 -7.18
CA HIS A 6 -18.85 1.96 -7.94
C HIS A 6 -19.32 0.63 -7.33
N CYS A 7 -18.91 0.28 -6.10
CA CYS A 7 -19.32 -0.98 -5.47
C CYS A 7 -20.63 -0.91 -4.68
N LYS A 8 -21.27 0.25 -4.61
CA LYS A 8 -22.57 0.50 -3.94
C LYS A 8 -22.62 0.22 -2.43
N LYS A 9 -21.49 -0.11 -1.79
CA LYS A 9 -21.37 -0.36 -0.33
C LYS A 9 -21.18 0.94 0.45
N THR A 10 -21.78 0.99 1.65
CA THR A 10 -21.55 2.05 2.64
C THR A 10 -20.27 1.75 3.41
N LYS A 11 -19.38 2.74 3.50
CA LYS A 11 -18.05 2.62 4.07
C LYS A 11 -17.73 3.82 4.96
N LEU A 12 -16.73 3.67 5.81
CA LEU A 12 -16.20 4.78 6.61
C LEU A 12 -15.61 5.86 5.70
N SER A 13 -15.68 7.14 6.09
CA SER A 13 -15.08 8.24 5.33
C SER A 13 -13.56 8.06 5.15
N SER A 14 -12.91 7.40 6.12
CA SER A 14 -11.49 7.00 6.07
C SER A 14 -11.17 6.02 4.91
N GLU A 15 -12.17 5.32 4.36
CA GLU A 15 -12.01 4.44 3.20
C GLU A 15 -12.12 5.17 1.85
N PHE A 16 -12.25 6.51 1.83
CA PHE A 16 -12.28 7.32 0.62
C PHE A 16 -11.04 8.21 0.51
N HIS A 17 -10.60 8.50 -0.72
CA HIS A 17 -9.54 9.50 -0.93
C HIS A 17 -10.11 10.90 -0.65
N LYS A 18 -9.27 11.80 -0.12
CA LYS A 18 -9.64 13.21 -0.03
C LYS A 18 -9.75 13.78 -1.45
N ASN A 19 -10.83 14.45 -1.76
CA ASN A 19 -11.01 15.18 -2.99
C ASN A 19 -11.70 16.52 -2.70
N ARG A 20 -10.91 17.60 -2.68
CA ARG A 20 -11.40 18.95 -2.32
C ARG A 20 -12.34 19.55 -3.36
N THR A 21 -12.43 18.98 -4.56
CA THR A 21 -13.37 19.44 -5.59
C THR A 21 -14.80 18.95 -5.35
N ASN A 22 -14.98 17.90 -4.53
CA ASN A 22 -16.30 17.39 -4.19
C ASN A 22 -16.87 18.14 -2.97
N PRO A 23 -18.21 18.33 -2.88
CA PRO A 23 -18.85 19.07 -1.78
C PRO A 23 -18.54 18.51 -0.39
N ASP A 24 -18.35 17.19 -0.28
CA ASP A 24 -18.03 16.51 0.98
C ASP A 24 -16.53 16.27 1.19
N GLY A 25 -15.68 16.82 0.33
CA GLY A 25 -14.23 16.70 0.42
C GLY A 25 -13.70 15.27 0.18
N LEU A 26 -14.54 14.34 -0.29
CA LEU A 26 -14.20 12.94 -0.48
C LEU A 26 -14.47 12.46 -1.91
N HIS A 27 -13.62 11.58 -2.41
CA HIS A 27 -13.79 10.93 -3.71
C HIS A 27 -15.10 10.11 -3.75
N THR A 28 -15.72 9.99 -4.94
CA THR A 28 -17.00 9.27 -5.12
C THR A 28 -16.85 7.75 -5.00
N TRP A 29 -15.67 7.23 -5.36
CA TRP A 29 -15.30 5.83 -5.22
C TRP A 29 -14.46 5.60 -3.98
N CYS A 30 -14.66 4.47 -3.30
CA CYS A 30 -13.80 4.05 -2.21
C CYS A 30 -12.38 3.73 -2.72
N LYS A 31 -11.38 3.81 -1.83
CA LYS A 31 -9.98 3.52 -2.11
C LYS A 31 -9.79 2.18 -2.82
N TYR A 32 -10.54 1.15 -2.41
CA TYR A 32 -10.49 -0.16 -3.05
C TYR A 32 -10.93 -0.11 -4.52
N CYS A 33 -12.09 0.50 -4.83
CA CYS A 33 -12.59 0.56 -6.22
C CYS A 33 -11.69 1.43 -7.09
N ASN A 34 -11.20 2.56 -6.57
CA ASN A 34 -10.27 3.42 -7.29
C ASN A 34 -8.94 2.68 -7.58
N LEU A 35 -8.41 1.95 -6.60
CA LEU A 35 -7.21 1.14 -6.78
C LEU A 35 -7.45 -0.04 -7.74
N ARG A 36 -8.64 -0.65 -7.71
CA ARG A 36 -9.03 -1.74 -8.61
C ARG A 36 -9.11 -1.33 -10.07
N GLU A 37 -9.60 -0.14 -10.35
CA GLU A 37 -9.71 0.36 -11.72
C GLU A 37 -8.38 0.94 -12.26
N SER A 38 -7.39 1.14 -11.38
CA SER A 38 -6.05 1.56 -11.80
C SER A 38 -5.36 0.43 -12.57
N ARG A 39 -5.47 0.45 -13.91
CA ARG A 39 -4.85 -0.55 -14.81
C ARG A 39 -3.37 -0.79 -14.49
N TYR A 40 -2.61 0.29 -14.31
CA TYR A 40 -1.18 0.20 -14.01
C TYR A 40 -0.88 -0.52 -12.68
N THR A 41 -1.65 -0.22 -11.62
CA THR A 41 -1.38 -0.80 -10.31
C THR A 41 -1.87 -2.24 -10.21
N PHE A 42 -3.01 -2.56 -10.84
CA PHE A 42 -3.61 -3.88 -10.75
C PHE A 42 -2.92 -4.93 -11.59
N GLU A 43 -2.41 -4.57 -12.78
CA GLU A 43 -1.61 -5.48 -13.61
C GLU A 43 -0.33 -5.92 -12.87
N HIS A 44 0.33 -4.98 -12.21
CA HIS A 44 1.61 -5.24 -11.56
C HIS A 44 1.50 -5.64 -10.08
N THR A 45 0.41 -5.30 -9.39
CA THR A 45 0.18 -5.64 -7.98
C THR A 45 -1.31 -5.94 -7.73
N PRO A 46 -1.80 -7.10 -8.19
CA PRO A 46 -3.21 -7.48 -8.04
C PRO A 46 -3.66 -7.44 -6.58
N LEU A 47 -4.82 -6.84 -6.31
CA LEU A 47 -5.45 -6.94 -5.00
C LEU A 47 -6.38 -8.14 -4.94
N VAL A 48 -6.32 -8.85 -3.84
CA VAL A 48 -7.22 -9.93 -3.48
C VAL A 48 -7.95 -9.60 -2.19
N THR A 49 -9.07 -10.25 -1.95
CA THR A 49 -9.75 -10.21 -0.65
C THR A 49 -9.45 -11.51 0.07
N ILE A 50 -8.93 -11.42 1.29
CA ILE A 50 -8.70 -12.55 2.19
C ILE A 50 -9.56 -12.37 3.45
N VAL A 51 -9.79 -13.46 4.17
CA VAL A 51 -10.42 -13.42 5.49
C VAL A 51 -9.31 -13.45 6.54
N LEU A 52 -9.27 -12.44 7.40
CA LEU A 52 -8.42 -12.41 8.60
C LEU A 52 -9.34 -12.09 9.78
N ASP A 53 -9.31 -12.92 10.83
CA ASP A 53 -10.13 -12.73 12.04
C ASP A 53 -11.63 -12.55 11.71
N ASP A 54 -12.17 -13.41 10.83
CA ASP A 54 -13.55 -13.36 10.30
C ASP A 54 -13.91 -12.08 9.51
N GLU A 55 -12.96 -11.16 9.31
CA GLU A 55 -13.14 -9.94 8.53
C GLU A 55 -12.56 -10.05 7.12
N LYS A 56 -13.32 -9.57 6.12
CA LYS A 56 -12.86 -9.49 4.73
C LYS A 56 -11.95 -8.29 4.56
N VAL A 57 -10.64 -8.53 4.47
CA VAL A 57 -9.62 -7.50 4.29
C VAL A 57 -9.03 -7.52 2.89
N THR A 58 -8.53 -6.37 2.45
CA THR A 58 -7.81 -6.26 1.17
C THR A 58 -6.35 -6.66 1.36
N ALA A 59 -5.84 -7.52 0.50
CA ALA A 59 -4.48 -8.05 0.54
C ALA A 59 -3.84 -8.07 -0.85
N ARG A 60 -2.52 -8.30 -0.90
CA ARG A 60 -1.78 -8.55 -2.14
C ARG A 60 -0.46 -9.28 -1.88
N ALA A 61 0.11 -9.85 -2.95
CA ALA A 61 1.45 -10.43 -2.91
C ALA A 61 2.55 -9.35 -2.80
N CYS A 62 3.56 -9.60 -1.98
CA CYS A 62 4.76 -8.78 -1.91
C CYS A 62 5.65 -9.01 -3.15
N LYS A 63 6.05 -7.95 -3.86
CA LYS A 63 6.97 -8.06 -5.03
C LYS A 63 8.39 -8.58 -4.71
N ARG A 64 8.72 -8.80 -3.43
CA ARG A 64 10.03 -9.32 -3.01
C ARG A 64 9.96 -10.75 -2.50
N CYS A 65 9.06 -11.03 -1.54
CA CYS A 65 8.94 -12.36 -0.94
C CYS A 65 7.79 -13.21 -1.51
N GLY A 66 6.94 -12.66 -2.38
CA GLY A 66 5.82 -13.38 -3.00
C GLY A 66 4.61 -13.60 -2.09
N GLU A 67 4.77 -13.57 -0.77
CA GLU A 67 3.68 -13.83 0.18
C GLU A 67 2.51 -12.83 0.05
N VAL A 68 1.29 -13.35 0.09
CA VAL A 68 0.06 -12.55 0.17
C VAL A 68 -0.11 -12.03 1.59
N LYS A 69 -0.20 -10.71 1.75
CA LYS A 69 -0.35 -10.04 3.04
C LYS A 69 -1.43 -8.96 2.97
N PRO A 70 -2.11 -8.62 4.07
CA PRO A 70 -3.07 -7.53 4.09
C PRO A 70 -2.39 -6.19 3.75
N LEU A 71 -3.12 -5.24 3.16
CA LEU A 71 -2.59 -3.93 2.78
C LEU A 71 -2.07 -3.10 3.98
N THR A 72 -2.43 -3.48 5.19
CA THR A 72 -1.88 -2.93 6.44
C THR A 72 -0.40 -3.27 6.62
N SER A 73 0.07 -4.40 6.09
CA SER A 73 1.49 -4.80 6.10
C SER A 73 2.35 -4.07 5.06
N PHE A 74 1.80 -3.08 4.34
CA PHE A 74 2.50 -2.29 3.32
C PHE A 74 2.43 -0.79 3.68
N GLU A 75 3.58 -0.12 3.61
CA GLU A 75 3.66 1.32 3.86
C GLU A 75 2.95 2.14 2.77
N SER A 76 2.52 3.35 3.12
CA SER A 76 2.04 4.35 2.16
C SER A 76 3.15 4.74 1.17
N ASN A 77 2.77 5.02 -0.08
CA ASN A 77 3.67 5.63 -1.07
C ASN A 77 3.59 7.16 -1.11
N GLY A 78 2.85 7.80 -0.20
CA GLY A 78 2.66 9.25 -0.15
C GLY A 78 1.64 9.82 -1.15
N ARG A 79 1.20 9.01 -2.14
CA ARG A 79 0.24 9.39 -3.18
C ARG A 79 -1.08 8.61 -3.07
N GLY A 80 -1.45 8.24 -1.84
CA GLY A 80 -2.66 7.46 -1.56
C GLY A 80 -2.58 5.96 -1.90
N GLY A 81 -1.46 5.48 -2.43
CA GLY A 81 -1.21 4.06 -2.70
C GLY A 81 -0.32 3.37 -1.66
N LYS A 82 0.00 2.10 -1.92
CA LYS A 82 0.84 1.26 -1.06
C LYS A 82 2.13 0.85 -1.78
N LYS A 83 3.26 0.82 -1.08
CA LYS A 83 4.55 0.35 -1.65
C LYS A 83 4.52 -1.12 -2.02
N ALA A 84 5.07 -1.50 -3.17
CA ALA A 84 5.00 -2.87 -3.73
C ALA A 84 5.61 -3.99 -2.86
N ARG A 85 6.42 -3.62 -1.86
CA ARG A 85 7.06 -4.54 -0.92
C ARG A 85 6.46 -4.40 0.47
N CYS A 86 6.34 -5.51 1.20
CA CYS A 86 5.87 -5.50 2.58
C CYS A 86 6.89 -4.80 3.52
N MET A 87 6.40 -4.35 4.67
CA MET A 87 7.22 -3.64 5.67
C MET A 87 8.50 -4.41 6.07
N PRO A 88 8.46 -5.73 6.37
CA PRO A 88 9.67 -6.51 6.68
C PRO A 88 10.71 -6.44 5.56
N CYS A 89 10.30 -6.71 4.32
CA CYS A 89 11.18 -6.65 3.15
C CYS A 89 11.80 -5.27 2.93
N ILE A 90 11.10 -4.18 3.26
CA ILE A 90 11.66 -2.82 3.16
C ILE A 90 12.69 -2.60 4.27
N ARG A 91 12.39 -3.02 5.50
CA ARG A 91 13.29 -2.86 6.65
C ARG A 91 14.61 -3.60 6.44
N GLU A 92 14.57 -4.80 5.88
CA GLU A 92 15.77 -5.56 5.55
C GLU A 92 16.66 -4.84 4.53
N VAL A 93 16.09 -4.31 3.44
CA VAL A 93 16.86 -3.56 2.43
C VAL A 93 17.51 -2.33 3.04
N LYS A 94 16.77 -1.60 3.89
CA LYS A 94 17.33 -0.45 4.61
C LYS A 94 18.50 -0.84 5.52
N LYS A 95 18.37 -1.95 6.27
CA LYS A 95 19.45 -2.48 7.12
C LYS A 95 20.69 -2.84 6.28
N ARG A 96 20.50 -3.57 5.17
CA ARG A 96 21.59 -3.96 4.26
C ARG A 96 22.28 -2.75 3.65
N SER A 97 21.51 -1.78 3.16
CA SER A 97 22.05 -0.55 2.57
C SER A 97 22.81 0.29 3.61
N LYS A 98 22.33 0.37 4.85
CA LYS A 98 23.04 1.02 5.94
C LYS A 98 24.37 0.33 6.25
N ALA A 99 24.36 -1.00 6.37
CA ALA A 99 25.58 -1.78 6.62
C ALA A 99 26.61 -1.62 5.49
N MET A 100 26.16 -1.67 4.22
CA MET A 100 27.02 -1.44 3.06
C MET A 100 27.65 -0.04 3.09
N LYS A 101 26.84 1.00 3.36
CA LYS A 101 27.33 2.37 3.45
C LYS A 101 28.39 2.54 4.55
N GLN A 102 28.14 1.94 5.72
CA GLN A 102 29.09 1.96 6.84
C GLN A 102 30.41 1.24 6.54
N ALA A 103 30.38 0.15 5.77
CA ALA A 103 31.58 -0.55 5.34
C ALA A 103 32.42 0.31 4.39
N LEU A 104 31.79 0.94 3.39
CA LEU A 104 32.48 1.80 2.42
C LEU A 104 33.08 3.05 3.09
N GLU A 105 32.34 3.71 3.98
CA GLU A 105 32.83 4.90 4.73
C GLU A 105 33.96 4.54 5.72
N GLY A 106 34.02 3.28 6.18
CA GLY A 106 35.09 2.78 7.04
C GLY A 106 36.40 2.48 6.29
N GLU A 107 36.33 2.16 5.00
CA GLU A 107 37.50 1.91 4.14
C GLU A 107 38.17 3.23 3.70
N GLU A 108 37.40 4.31 3.54
CA GLU A 108 37.91 5.64 3.14
C GLU A 108 38.55 6.44 4.31
N GLY A 109 38.36 6.00 5.56
CA GLY A 109 38.93 6.64 6.76
C GLY A 109 40.21 5.98 7.29
N ALA A 110 40.72 4.94 6.63
CA ALA A 110 41.89 4.16 7.04
C ALA A 110 43.13 4.36 6.13
N ALA A 111 43.07 5.33 5.20
CA ALA A 111 44.17 5.76 4.34
C ALA A 111 44.54 7.23 4.66
#